data_AF-A0A7W4HHI1-F1
#
_entry.id   AF-A0A7W4HHI1-F1
#
_cell.length_a   1.000
_cell.length_b   1.000
_cell.length_c   1.000
_cell.angle_alpha   90.00
_cell.angle_beta   90.00
_cell.angle_gamma   90.00
#
_symmetry.space_group_name_H-M   'P 1'
#
loop_
_entity.id
_entity.type
_entity.pdbx_description
1 polymer ?
#
loop_
_entity_poly.entity_id
_entity_poly.type
_entity_poly.pdbx_seq_one_letter_code
_entity_poly.pdbx_strand_id
1 'polypeptide(L)'
;MIYLSLVKEKVSQAIDTNAVQLAAQVESLIKSGKDLKTISEELGDKVLYEETGGLVDKMNVDGGRSLKAMSLNAGEISDKFVSSSGDGYYFVKLVAKTDSTVNYTSIKISFTEFDKQMKEIRDSGKIKELIKIDRQES
;
A
#
# COMPACT_ATOMS: atom_id res chain seq x y z
N MET A 1 -2.92 -16.99 -13.85
CA MET A 1 -3.34 -16.05 -12.78
C MET A 1 -2.54 -14.74 -12.73
N ILE A 2 -1.25 -14.70 -13.13
CA ILE A 2 -0.38 -13.50 -13.02
C ILE A 2 -0.91 -12.28 -13.81
N TYR A 3 -1.48 -12.48 -15.01
CA TYR A 3 -2.01 -11.38 -15.84
C TYR A 3 -3.24 -10.69 -15.22
N LEU A 4 -4.06 -11.42 -14.47
CA LEU A 4 -5.26 -10.85 -13.85
C LEU A 4 -4.89 -9.87 -12.72
N SER A 5 -3.86 -10.21 -11.94
CA SER A 5 -3.33 -9.35 -10.88
C SER A 5 -2.72 -8.08 -11.43
N LEU A 6 -1.95 -8.17 -12.52
CA LEU A 6 -1.34 -6.99 -13.18
C LEU A 6 -2.38 -6.05 -13.81
N VAL A 7 -3.43 -6.60 -14.42
CA VAL A 7 -4.54 -5.79 -14.95
C VAL A 7 -5.33 -5.16 -13.82
N LYS A 8 -5.65 -5.90 -12.75
CA LYS A 8 -6.32 -5.37 -11.56
C LYS A 8 -5.52 -4.22 -10.96
N GLU A 9 -4.20 -4.35 -10.83
CA GLU A 9 -3.33 -3.26 -10.34
C GLU A 9 -3.45 -1.99 -11.15
N LYS A 10 -3.28 -2.10 -12.48
CA LYS A 10 -3.32 -0.93 -13.36
C LYS A 10 -4.68 -0.27 -13.37
N VAL A 11 -5.75 -1.07 -13.34
CA VAL A 11 -7.12 -0.58 -13.29
C VAL A 11 -7.39 0.09 -11.95
N SER A 12 -7.06 -0.55 -10.82
CA SER A 12 -7.19 0.02 -9.47
C SER A 12 -6.45 1.36 -9.35
N GLN A 13 -5.22 1.45 -9.87
CA GLN A 13 -4.47 2.70 -9.89
C GLN A 13 -5.14 3.79 -10.75
N ALA A 14 -5.70 3.42 -11.90
CA ALA A 14 -6.31 4.36 -12.83
C ALA A 14 -7.67 4.88 -12.35
N ILE A 15 -8.46 4.04 -11.69
CA ILE A 15 -9.81 4.42 -11.21
C ILE A 15 -9.77 5.12 -9.86
N ASP A 16 -8.81 4.78 -8.99
CA ASP A 16 -8.72 5.35 -7.64
C ASP A 16 -8.00 6.71 -7.64
N THR A 17 -8.69 7.70 -8.21
CA THR A 17 -8.25 9.11 -8.22
C THR A 17 -8.10 9.68 -6.81
N ASN A 18 -8.87 9.19 -5.83
CA ASN A 18 -8.73 9.57 -4.44
C ASN A 18 -7.39 9.12 -3.87
N ALA A 19 -6.98 7.87 -4.09
CA ALA A 19 -5.68 7.37 -3.67
C ALA A 19 -4.52 8.11 -4.34
N VAL A 20 -4.66 8.49 -5.62
CA VAL A 20 -3.66 9.31 -6.33
C VAL A 20 -3.55 10.70 -5.71
N GLN A 21 -4.68 11.36 -5.40
CA GLN A 21 -4.68 12.67 -4.73
C GLN A 21 -4.09 12.59 -3.32
N LEU A 22 -4.44 11.58 -2.54
CA LEU A 22 -3.86 11.34 -1.21
C LEU A 22 -2.36 11.10 -1.31
N ALA A 23 -1.89 10.32 -2.27
CA ALA A 23 -0.47 10.09 -2.49
C ALA A 23 0.26 11.40 -2.85
N ALA A 24 -0.33 12.26 -3.69
CA ALA A 24 0.24 13.56 -4.02
C ALA A 24 0.27 14.53 -2.81
N GLN A 25 -0.74 14.47 -1.93
CA GLN A 25 -0.74 15.22 -0.67
C GLN A 25 0.37 14.73 0.26
N VAL A 26 0.52 13.41 0.43
CA VAL A 26 1.61 12.82 1.22
C VAL A 26 2.98 13.23 0.67
N GLU A 27 3.20 13.15 -0.65
CA GLU A 27 4.43 13.62 -1.30
C GLU A 27 4.72 15.10 -1.00
N SER A 28 3.69 15.95 -1.02
CA SER A 28 3.83 17.38 -0.74
C SER A 28 4.19 17.66 0.72
N LEU A 29 3.60 16.90 1.65
CA LEU A 29 3.90 16.99 3.08
C LEU A 29 5.32 16.48 3.39
N ILE A 30 5.75 15.39 2.75
CA ILE A 30 7.12 14.87 2.84
C ILE A 30 8.13 15.92 2.34
N LYS A 31 7.87 16.56 1.19
CA LYS A 31 8.73 17.64 0.66
C LYS A 31 8.77 18.88 1.56
N SER A 32 7.73 19.09 2.35
CA SER A 32 7.68 20.15 3.37
C SER A 32 8.49 19.81 4.63
N GLY A 33 9.11 18.62 4.68
CA GLY A 33 9.94 18.16 5.79
C GLY A 33 9.15 17.52 6.93
N LYS A 34 7.87 17.19 6.75
CA LYS A 34 7.07 16.50 7.78
C LYS A 34 7.43 15.02 7.84
N ASP A 35 7.44 14.48 9.06
CA ASP A 35 7.61 13.05 9.31
C ASP A 35 6.36 12.24 8.93
N LEU A 36 6.58 10.97 8.56
CA LEU A 36 5.50 10.05 8.21
C LEU A 36 4.47 9.90 9.34
N LYS A 37 4.93 9.90 10.60
CA LYS A 37 4.03 9.83 11.75
C LYS A 37 3.06 11.03 11.80
N THR A 38 3.58 12.25 11.65
CA THR A 38 2.75 13.46 11.62
C THR A 38 1.80 13.47 10.44
N ILE A 39 2.24 13.00 9.27
CA ILE A 39 1.39 12.88 8.09
C ILE A 39 0.24 11.90 8.35
N SER A 40 0.51 10.79 9.04
CA SER A 40 -0.53 9.83 9.40
C SER A 40 -1.53 10.38 10.40
N GLU A 41 -1.08 11.20 11.36
CA GLU A 41 -1.96 11.88 12.31
C GLU A 41 -2.85 12.94 11.62
N GLU A 42 -2.31 13.64 10.61
CA GLU A 42 -3.02 14.66 9.85
C GLU A 42 -4.05 14.07 8.86
N LEU A 43 -3.74 12.92 8.26
CA LEU A 43 -4.62 12.23 7.32
C LEU A 43 -5.58 11.24 8.01
N GLY A 44 -5.29 10.86 9.25
CA GLY A 44 -6.10 9.95 10.07
C GLY A 44 -6.35 8.61 9.37
N ASP A 45 -7.60 8.14 9.43
CA ASP A 45 -8.03 6.84 8.90
C ASP A 45 -7.87 6.66 7.38
N LYS A 46 -7.50 7.72 6.65
CA LYS A 46 -7.25 7.63 5.19
C LYS A 46 -5.94 6.93 4.87
N VAL A 47 -5.01 6.87 5.82
CA VAL A 47 -3.70 6.26 5.63
C VAL A 47 -3.37 5.35 6.80
N LEU A 48 -2.68 4.25 6.51
CA LEU A 48 -2.27 3.27 7.53
C LEU A 48 -0.78 3.46 7.81
N TYR A 49 -0.46 3.87 9.03
CA TYR A 49 0.92 3.95 9.49
C TYR A 49 1.35 2.62 10.10
N GLU A 50 2.50 2.12 9.66
CA GLU A 50 3.08 0.87 10.15
C GLU A 50 4.57 1.07 10.44
N GLU A 51 5.00 0.56 11.59
CA GLU A 51 6.41 0.51 11.97
C GLU A 51 6.83 -0.96 12.09
N THR A 52 8.04 -1.28 11.67
CA THR A 52 8.57 -2.64 11.87
C THR A 52 8.79 -2.98 13.34
N GLY A 53 8.90 -1.97 14.23
CA GLY A 53 9.12 -2.17 15.66
C GLY A 53 10.48 -2.79 16.02
N GLY A 54 11.38 -2.91 15.03
CA GLY A 54 12.66 -3.59 15.14
C GLY A 54 13.30 -3.81 13.76
N LEU A 55 14.41 -4.54 13.75
CA LEU A 55 15.11 -4.96 12.54
C LEU A 55 14.41 -6.19 11.93
N VAL A 56 13.93 -6.08 10.70
CA VAL A 56 13.39 -7.18 9.89
C VAL A 56 14.36 -7.56 8.77
N ASP A 57 14.27 -8.77 8.24
CA ASP A 57 15.12 -9.20 7.12
C ASP A 57 14.80 -8.39 5.85
N LYS A 58 15.83 -8.07 5.04
CA LYS A 58 15.63 -7.38 3.75
C LYS A 58 14.74 -8.16 2.76
N MET A 59 14.62 -9.47 2.92
CA MET A 59 13.76 -10.36 2.14
C MET A 59 12.39 -10.59 2.77
N ASN A 60 11.97 -9.74 3.71
CA ASN A 60 10.64 -9.83 4.32
C ASN A 60 9.52 -9.75 3.27
N VAL A 61 8.46 -10.53 3.47
CA VAL A 61 7.29 -10.55 2.57
C VAL A 61 6.35 -9.40 2.95
N ASP A 62 6.69 -8.20 2.53
CA ASP A 62 6.02 -6.96 2.95
C ASP A 62 5.61 -6.04 1.80
N GLY A 63 5.38 -6.61 0.62
CA GLY A 63 4.99 -5.84 -0.56
C GLY A 63 6.14 -5.02 -1.16
N GLY A 64 7.39 -5.28 -0.76
CA GLY A 64 8.57 -4.59 -1.29
C GLY A 64 9.05 -3.42 -0.43
N ARG A 65 8.46 -3.22 0.76
CA ARG A 65 8.84 -2.15 1.69
C ARG A 65 10.27 -2.34 2.22
N SER A 66 10.66 -3.55 2.63
CA SER A 66 12.01 -3.83 3.11
C SER A 66 13.06 -3.58 2.04
N LEU A 67 12.81 -4.06 0.82
CA LEU A 67 13.70 -3.83 -0.32
C LEU A 67 13.84 -2.34 -0.65
N LYS A 68 12.73 -1.59 -0.63
CA LYS A 68 12.76 -0.15 -0.86
C LYS A 68 13.52 0.56 0.26
N ALA A 69 13.27 0.23 1.53
CA ALA A 69 13.98 0.79 2.68
C ALA A 69 15.51 0.58 2.59
N MET A 70 15.95 -0.60 2.16
CA MET A 70 17.38 -0.92 2.00
C MET A 70 18.08 -0.01 0.98
N SER A 71 17.36 0.47 -0.03
CA SER A 71 17.87 1.39 -1.04
C SER A 71 18.04 2.85 -0.57
N LEU A 72 17.45 3.21 0.58
CA LEU A 72 17.45 4.58 1.12
C LEU A 72 18.61 4.81 2.09
N ASN A 73 18.94 6.07 2.36
CA ASN A 73 19.83 6.46 3.45
C ASN A 73 19.05 6.62 4.77
N ALA A 74 19.74 6.53 5.91
CA ALA A 74 19.07 6.63 7.21
C ALA A 74 18.39 7.99 7.38
N GLY A 75 17.10 7.99 7.74
CA GLY A 75 16.27 9.18 7.82
C GLY A 75 15.61 9.62 6.51
N GLU A 76 16.01 9.04 5.38
CA GLU A 76 15.44 9.35 4.06
C GLU A 76 14.08 8.67 3.87
N ILE A 77 13.19 9.36 3.15
CA ILE A 77 11.85 8.89 2.78
C ILE A 77 11.84 8.57 1.29
N SER A 78 11.32 7.40 0.92
CA SER A 78 11.18 7.01 -0.49
C SER A 78 10.15 7.85 -1.23
N ASP A 79 10.30 7.92 -2.55
CA ASP A 79 9.19 8.25 -3.44
C ASP A 79 8.05 7.23 -3.31
N LYS A 80 6.85 7.60 -3.78
CA LYS A 80 5.73 6.66 -3.84
C LYS A 80 6.10 5.45 -4.68
N PHE A 81 5.69 4.28 -4.22
CA PHE A 81 5.72 3.06 -5.02
C PHE A 81 4.47 2.25 -4.77
N VAL A 82 4.15 1.37 -5.71
CA VAL A 82 3.06 0.42 -5.57
C VAL A 82 3.63 -0.86 -4.98
N SER A 83 2.94 -1.40 -3.98
CA SER A 83 3.32 -2.70 -3.41
C SER A 83 3.25 -3.79 -4.48
N SER A 84 4.13 -4.78 -4.39
CA SER A 84 4.12 -5.95 -5.27
C SER A 84 2.80 -6.73 -5.22
N SER A 85 1.99 -6.54 -4.17
CA SER A 85 0.65 -7.13 -4.03
C SER A 85 -0.45 -6.28 -4.66
N GLY A 86 -0.13 -5.06 -5.11
CA GLY A 86 -1.07 -4.21 -5.82
C GLY A 86 -2.17 -3.60 -4.98
N ASP A 87 -1.98 -3.58 -3.66
CA ASP A 87 -3.01 -3.26 -2.67
C ASP A 87 -3.06 -1.76 -2.30
N GLY A 88 -2.10 -0.97 -2.78
CA GLY A 88 -2.05 0.46 -2.50
C GLY A 88 -0.72 1.12 -2.85
N TYR A 89 -0.67 2.43 -2.62
CA TYR A 89 0.57 3.20 -2.63
C TYR A 89 1.26 3.12 -1.26
N TYR A 90 2.57 3.04 -1.29
CA TYR A 90 3.41 3.00 -0.10
C TYR A 90 4.48 4.09 -0.15
N PHE A 91 4.77 4.61 1.04
CA PHE A 91 5.91 5.46 1.34
C PHE A 91 6.67 4.81 2.50
N VAL A 92 7.99 4.78 2.41
CA VAL A 92 8.83 4.15 3.42
C VAL A 92 9.91 5.13 3.85
N LYS A 93 10.06 5.32 5.16
CA LYS A 93 11.18 6.05 5.76
C LYS A 93 12.12 5.08 6.42
N LEU A 94 13.38 5.12 6.03
CA LEU A 94 14.39 4.28 6.67
C LEU A 94 14.72 4.84 8.06
N VAL A 95 14.61 3.99 9.08
CA VAL A 95 15.05 4.30 10.46
C VAL A 95 16.49 3.88 10.63
N ALA A 96 16.80 2.61 10.36
CA ALA A 96 18.14 2.05 10.44
C ALA A 96 18.27 0.84 9.50
N LYS A 97 19.47 0.56 8.99
CA LYS A 97 19.75 -0.67 8.23
C LYS A 97 21.10 -1.26 8.59
N THR A 98 21.24 -2.54 8.32
CA THR A 98 22.48 -3.32 8.31
C THR A 98 22.63 -3.97 6.93
N ASP A 99 23.60 -4.87 6.75
CA ASP A 99 23.82 -5.59 5.48
C ASP A 99 22.66 -6.52 5.09
N SER A 100 21.91 -7.00 6.08
CA SER A 100 20.86 -8.01 5.90
C SER A 100 19.53 -7.65 6.55
N THR A 101 19.51 -6.69 7.47
CA THR A 101 18.29 -6.30 8.19
C THR A 101 18.00 -4.81 8.07
N VAL A 102 16.73 -4.45 8.18
CA VAL A 102 16.24 -3.09 8.00
C VAL A 102 15.14 -2.77 9.00
N ASN A 103 15.14 -1.56 9.51
CA ASN A 103 14.11 -1.00 10.37
C ASN A 103 13.56 0.24 9.68
N TYR A 104 12.25 0.30 9.47
CA TYR A 104 11.62 1.37 8.72
C TYR A 104 10.23 1.67 9.26
N THR A 105 9.75 2.86 8.93
CA THR A 105 8.35 3.25 9.12
C THR A 105 7.73 3.42 7.75
N SER A 106 6.44 3.17 7.63
CA SER A 106 5.76 3.23 6.35
C SER A 106 4.36 3.77 6.49
N ILE A 107 3.89 4.41 5.43
CA ILE A 107 2.49 4.76 5.26
C ILE A 107 1.96 4.03 4.05
N LYS A 108 0.80 3.41 4.21
CA LYS A 108 0.00 2.80 3.16
C LYS A 108 -1.22 3.63 2.85
N ILE A 109 -1.49 3.80 1.56
CA ILE A 109 -2.71 4.37 1.01
C ILE A 109 -3.40 3.26 0.23
N SER A 110 -4.45 2.67 0.81
CA SER A 110 -5.16 1.54 0.22
C SER A 110 -5.96 1.96 -1.02
N PHE A 111 -5.97 1.12 -2.05
CA PHE A 111 -6.94 1.24 -3.13
C PHE A 111 -8.29 0.71 -2.66
N THR A 112 -9.34 1.51 -2.82
CA THR A 112 -10.70 1.20 -2.34
C THR A 112 -11.74 1.32 -3.44
N GLU A 113 -11.47 2.11 -4.47
CA GLU A 113 -12.46 2.40 -5.52
C GLU A 113 -12.83 1.16 -6.34
N PHE A 114 -11.87 0.27 -6.60
CA PHE A 114 -12.13 -1.01 -7.28
C PHE A 114 -13.11 -1.88 -6.50
N ASP A 115 -12.84 -2.11 -5.22
CA ASP A 115 -13.67 -2.97 -4.36
C ASP A 115 -15.05 -2.36 -4.15
N LYS A 116 -15.14 -1.02 -4.06
CA LYS A 116 -16.41 -0.30 -4.01
C LYS A 116 -17.25 -0.54 -5.27
N GLN A 117 -16.69 -0.32 -6.46
CA GLN A 117 -17.42 -0.54 -7.72
C GLN A 117 -17.81 -2.00 -7.92
N MET A 118 -16.93 -2.94 -7.55
CA MET A 118 -17.24 -4.37 -7.63
C MET A 118 -18.38 -4.75 -6.68
N LYS A 119 -18.40 -4.18 -5.47
CA LYS A 119 -19.48 -4.38 -4.51
C LYS A 119 -20.80 -3.81 -5.04
N GLU A 120 -20.80 -2.60 -5.58
CA GLU A 120 -21.99 -2.00 -6.20
C GLU A 120 -22.57 -2.86 -7.33
N ILE A 121 -21.70 -3.45 -8.17
CA ILE A 121 -22.14 -4.35 -9.25
C ILE A 121 -22.77 -5.63 -8.67
N ARG A 122 -22.18 -6.22 -7.61
CA ARG A 122 -22.76 -7.39 -6.89
C ARG A 122 -24.11 -7.06 -6.28
N ASP A 123 -24.20 -5.96 -5.55
CA ASP A 123 -25.41 -5.54 -4.83
C ASP A 123 -26.53 -5.12 -5.79
N SER A 124 -26.19 -4.59 -6.97
CA SER A 124 -27.17 -4.25 -8.02
C SER A 124 -27.83 -5.46 -8.70
N GLY A 125 -27.48 -6.69 -8.31
CA GLY A 125 -28.07 -7.92 -8.85
C GLY A 125 -27.68 -8.21 -10.31
N LYS A 126 -26.71 -7.47 -10.87
CA LYS A 126 -26.23 -7.65 -12.25
C LYS A 126 -25.29 -8.85 -12.41
N ILE A 127 -24.86 -9.46 -11.31
CA ILE A 127 -24.01 -10.65 -11.31
C ILE A 127 -24.89 -11.89 -11.11
N LYS A 128 -24.82 -12.80 -12.09
CA LYS A 128 -25.47 -14.11 -12.02
C LYS A 128 -24.39 -15.17 -11.80
N GLU A 129 -24.19 -15.56 -10.55
CA GLU A 129 -23.26 -16.64 -10.21
C GLU A 129 -23.91 -17.98 -10.57
N LEU A 130 -23.37 -18.66 -11.59
CA LEU A 130 -23.90 -19.94 -12.09
C LEU A 130 -23.39 -21.15 -11.29
N ILE A 131 -22.33 -20.97 -10.50
CA ILE A 131 -21.75 -21.99 -9.63
C ILE A 131 -21.60 -21.37 -8.25
N LYS A 132 -22.41 -21.84 -7.29
CA LYS A 132 -22.19 -21.56 -5.86
C LYS A 132 -21.23 -22.62 -5.35
N ILE A 133 -20.04 -22.19 -4.95
CA ILE A 133 -19.13 -23.07 -4.22
C ILE A 133 -19.53 -22.97 -2.75
N ASP A 134 -20.31 -23.93 -2.27
CA ASP A 134 -20.49 -24.15 -0.85
C ASP A 134 -19.12 -24.47 -0.25
N ARG A 135 -18.59 -23.54 0.54
CA ARG A 135 -17.33 -23.73 1.25
C ARG A 135 -17.59 -24.79 2.32
N GLN A 136 -17.27 -26.05 2.03
CA GLN A 136 -17.21 -27.08 3.07
C GLN A 136 -16.05 -26.73 4.00
N GLU A 137 -16.38 -26.26 5.21
CA GLU A 137 -15.44 -26.17 6.31
C GLU A 137 -14.99 -27.59 6.68
N SER A 138 -13.66 -27.79 6.75
CA SER A 138 -13.03 -29.01 7.29
C SER A 138 -12.62 -28.79 8.74
#